data_AF-A0A817VDG0-F1
#
_entry.id   AF-A0A817VDG0-F1
#
_cell.length_a   1.000
_cell.length_b   1.000
_cell.length_c   1.000
_cell.angle_alpha   90.00
_cell.angle_beta   90.00
_cell.angle_gamma   90.00
#
_symmetry.space_group_name_H-M   'P 1'
#
loop_
_entity.id
_entity.type
_entity.pdbx_description
1 polymer ?
#
loop_
_entity_poly.entity_id
_entity_poly.type
_entity_poly.pdbx_seq_one_letter_code
_entity_poly.pdbx_strand_id
1 'polypeptide(L)'
;MASGITVEFHNGLNFPIELVVTQNNVAPQQAATIQTGHHFSYDLPQGFAGNFKHSWAGKGITLFEISVRTHDANTYYDLSVIDGFNVPIKVYAPDG
;
A
#
# COMPACT_ATOMS: atom_id res chain seq x y z
N MET A 1 19.71 2.12 -8.70
CA MET A 1 18.77 2.32 -7.59
C MET A 1 18.96 1.14 -6.66
N ALA A 2 19.26 1.34 -5.38
CA ALA A 2 19.44 0.23 -4.43
C ALA A 2 18.11 -0.53 -4.25
N SER A 3 18.18 -1.85 -4.08
CA SER A 3 17.01 -2.73 -3.86
C SER A 3 16.21 -2.25 -2.65
N GLY A 4 14.97 -1.81 -2.88
CA GLY A 4 14.01 -1.57 -1.80
C GLY A 4 13.30 -2.86 -1.42
N ILE A 5 11.97 -2.82 -1.38
CA ILE A 5 11.14 -4.00 -1.13
C ILE A 5 10.08 -4.12 -2.22
N THR A 6 9.56 -5.32 -2.40
CA THR A 6 8.35 -5.55 -3.20
C THR A 6 7.18 -5.76 -2.24
N VAL A 7 6.07 -5.06 -2.48
CA VAL A 7 4.80 -5.31 -1.79
C VAL A 7 3.87 -6.04 -2.75
N GLU A 8 3.29 -7.15 -2.29
CA GLU A 8 2.30 -7.90 -3.06
C GLU A 8 0.90 -7.67 -2.48
N PHE A 9 0.00 -7.16 -3.32
CA PHE A 9 -1.38 -6.90 -2.98
C PHE A 9 -2.26 -8.02 -3.50
N HIS A 10 -2.97 -8.70 -2.60
CA HIS A 10 -3.90 -9.79 -2.93
C HIS A 10 -5.34 -9.35 -2.71
N ASN A 11 -6.19 -9.41 -3.74
CA ASN A 11 -7.61 -9.09 -3.59
C ASN A 11 -8.45 -10.36 -3.33
N GLY A 12 -8.76 -10.61 -2.06
CA GLY A 12 -9.67 -11.67 -1.63
C GLY A 12 -11.14 -11.26 -1.53
N LEU A 13 -11.49 -10.01 -1.87
CA LEU A 13 -12.86 -9.48 -1.78
C LEU A 13 -13.66 -9.86 -3.02
N ASN A 14 -14.99 -9.76 -2.94
CA ASN A 14 -15.90 -10.10 -4.04
C ASN A 14 -16.11 -8.95 -5.06
N PHE A 15 -15.30 -7.89 -4.99
CA PHE A 15 -15.32 -6.78 -5.94
C PHE A 15 -13.88 -6.32 -6.28
N PRO A 16 -13.67 -5.67 -7.44
CA PRO A 16 -12.35 -5.17 -7.83
C PRO A 16 -11.86 -4.06 -6.90
N ILE A 17 -10.56 -4.07 -6.58
CA ILE A 17 -9.90 -3.01 -5.81
C ILE A 17 -9.18 -2.07 -6.76
N GLU A 18 -9.64 -0.82 -6.81
CA GLU A 18 -8.85 0.30 -7.32
C GLU A 18 -7.75 0.63 -6.31
N LEU A 19 -6.51 0.26 -6.58
CA LEU A 19 -5.36 0.50 -5.73
C LEU A 19 -4.74 1.86 -6.07
N VAL A 20 -4.84 2.81 -5.14
CA VAL A 20 -4.25 4.14 -5.25
C VAL A 20 -3.03 4.22 -4.34
N VAL A 21 -1.91 4.71 -4.87
CA VAL A 21 -0.69 5.02 -4.12
C VAL A 21 -0.57 6.54 -3.94
N THR A 22 -0.20 6.95 -2.74
CA THR A 22 0.17 8.34 -2.46
C THR A 22 1.53 8.38 -1.79
N GLN A 23 2.34 9.35 -2.19
CA GLN A 23 3.70 9.56 -1.68
C GLN A 23 3.90 11.05 -1.41
N ASN A 24 4.71 11.37 -0.40
CA ASN A 24 5.02 12.76 -0.06
C ASN A 24 5.56 13.52 -1.28
N ASN A 25 4.99 14.69 -1.56
CA ASN A 25 5.35 15.58 -2.67
C ASN A 25 5.14 14.98 -4.08
N VAL A 26 4.38 13.89 -4.19
CA VAL A 26 4.00 13.27 -5.47
C VAL A 26 2.48 13.30 -5.60
N ALA A 27 1.96 13.64 -6.77
CA ALA A 27 0.54 13.53 -7.04
C ALA A 27 0.07 12.07 -6.83
N PRO A 28 -1.07 11.83 -6.17
CA PRO A 28 -1.68 10.50 -6.08
C PRO A 28 -1.82 9.84 -7.45
N GLN A 29 -1.59 8.53 -7.50
CA GLN A 29 -1.67 7.73 -8.73
C GLN A 29 -2.44 6.44 -8.48
N GLN A 30 -3.22 6.01 -9.46
CA GLN A 30 -3.75 4.65 -9.47
C GLN A 30 -2.64 3.71 -9.91
N ALA A 31 -2.23 2.83 -9.01
CA ALA A 31 -1.22 1.81 -9.26
C ALA A 31 -1.79 0.65 -10.08
N ALA A 32 -3.01 0.21 -9.75
CA ALA A 32 -3.67 -0.90 -10.43
C ALA A 32 -5.19 -0.92 -10.19
N THR A 33 -5.90 -1.72 -10.97
CA THR A 33 -7.19 -2.30 -10.59
C THR A 33 -7.01 -3.80 -10.40
N ILE A 34 -7.08 -4.28 -9.17
CA ILE A 34 -6.89 -5.68 -8.82
C ILE A 34 -8.24 -6.38 -8.84
N GLN A 35 -8.46 -7.25 -9.83
CA GLN A 35 -9.69 -8.04 -9.95
C GLN A 35 -9.84 -9.02 -8.78
N THR A 36 -11.07 -9.47 -8.52
CA THR A 36 -11.36 -10.49 -7.50
C THR A 36 -10.51 -11.74 -7.71
N GLY A 37 -9.82 -12.19 -6.66
CA GLY A 37 -8.95 -13.37 -6.68
C GLY A 37 -7.60 -13.17 -7.35
N HIS A 38 -7.27 -11.95 -7.80
CA HIS A 38 -5.99 -11.64 -8.43
C HIS A 38 -5.04 -10.92 -7.46
N HIS A 39 -3.76 -10.86 -7.82
CA HIS A 39 -2.74 -10.10 -7.10
C HIS A 39 -2.03 -9.10 -8.01
N PHE A 40 -1.31 -8.16 -7.39
CA PHE A 40 -0.49 -7.17 -8.06
C PHE A 40 0.74 -6.83 -7.21
N SER A 41 1.91 -6.77 -7.84
CA SER A 41 3.17 -6.45 -7.15
C SER A 41 3.58 -5.00 -7.43
N TYR A 42 4.03 -4.30 -6.40
CA TYR A 42 4.56 -2.94 -6.49
C TYR A 42 5.95 -2.87 -5.85
N ASP A 43 6.95 -2.50 -6.66
CA ASP A 43 8.32 -2.31 -6.17
C ASP A 43 8.47 -0.92 -5.55
N LEU A 44 8.80 -0.88 -4.27
CA LEU A 44 9.05 0.36 -3.53
C LEU A 44 10.55 0.65 -3.49
N PRO A 45 10.99 1.82 -3.95
CA PRO A 45 12.40 2.19 -3.83
C PRO A 45 12.76 2.47 -2.37
N GLN A 46 14.06 2.32 -2.07
CA GLN A 46 14.64 2.85 -0.84
C GLN A 46 14.29 4.34 -0.69
N GLY A 47 13.85 4.76 0.51
CA GLY A 47 13.39 6.12 0.78
C GLY A 47 11.92 6.39 0.47
N PHE A 48 11.14 5.38 0.02
CA PHE A 48 9.71 5.53 -0.14
C PHE A 48 9.01 5.80 1.20
N ALA A 49 8.08 6.75 1.22
CA ALA A 49 7.19 7.00 2.34
C ALA A 49 5.82 7.44 1.81
N GLY A 50 4.78 6.67 2.12
CA GLY A 50 3.47 6.87 1.54
C GLY A 50 2.43 5.86 2.03
N ASN A 51 1.27 5.87 1.39
CA ASN A 51 0.20 4.91 1.67
C ASN A 51 -0.44 4.35 0.40
N PHE A 52 -1.06 3.19 0.57
CA PHE A 52 -1.92 2.54 -0.39
C PHE A 52 -3.35 2.47 0.14
N LYS A 53 -4.32 2.61 -0.77
CA LYS A 53 -5.74 2.60 -0.41
C LYS A 53 -6.63 2.16 -1.55
N HIS A 54 -7.85 1.76 -1.19
CA HIS A 54 -8.94 1.62 -2.13
C HIS A 54 -9.69 2.95 -2.28
N SER A 55 -9.86 3.42 -3.52
CA SER A 55 -10.52 4.69 -3.90
C SER A 55 -9.70 5.98 -3.73
N TRP A 56 -10.07 7.02 -4.48
CA TRP A 56 -9.40 8.33 -4.54
C TRP A 56 -9.88 9.35 -3.49
N ALA A 57 -11.08 9.20 -2.92
CA ALA A 57 -11.75 10.27 -2.17
C ALA A 57 -11.60 10.15 -0.64
N GLY A 58 -11.20 11.25 0.01
CA GLY A 58 -10.87 11.33 1.43
C GLY A 58 -12.06 11.25 2.40
N LYS A 59 -11.83 10.49 3.48
CA LYS A 59 -12.72 10.02 4.56
C LYS A 59 -13.43 8.69 4.27
N GLY A 60 -13.51 7.86 5.31
CA GLY A 60 -13.97 6.48 5.24
C GLY A 60 -12.94 5.50 4.67
N ILE A 61 -11.64 5.82 4.65
CA ILE A 61 -10.63 4.98 3.97
C ILE A 61 -9.72 4.28 4.96
N THR A 62 -9.57 2.97 4.79
CA THR A 62 -8.51 2.18 5.41
C THR A 62 -7.20 2.38 4.64
N LEU A 63 -6.12 2.76 5.33
CA LEU A 63 -4.81 3.01 4.75
C LEU A 63 -3.81 1.92 5.13
N PHE A 64 -3.08 1.41 4.15
CA PHE A 64 -1.80 0.72 4.40
C PHE A 64 -0.68 1.76 4.27
N GLU A 65 -0.08 2.14 5.39
CA GLU A 65 0.99 3.14 5.43
C GLU A 65 2.34 2.43 5.52
N ILE A 66 3.33 2.88 4.74
CA ILE A 66 4.66 2.27 4.71
C ILE A 66 5.77 3.29 4.49
N SER A 67 6.85 3.13 5.24
CA SER A 67 8.09 3.88 5.10
C SER A 67 9.27 2.93 4.95
N VAL A 68 9.81 2.85 3.73
CA VAL A 68 11.01 2.11 3.36
C VAL A 68 12.21 3.03 3.60
N ARG A 69 12.89 2.86 4.72
CA ARG A 69 14.05 3.69 5.05
C ARG A 69 15.28 3.29 4.23
N THR A 70 16.24 4.20 4.14
CA THR A 70 17.52 3.98 3.47
C THR A 70 18.49 3.20 4.38
N HIS A 71 19.34 2.35 3.78
CA HIS A 71 20.44 1.65 4.48
C HIS A 71 19.95 0.66 5.55
N ASP A 72 20.74 0.36 6.60
CA ASP A 72 20.46 -0.59 7.68
C ASP A 72 19.32 -0.15 8.63
N ALA A 73 18.47 0.76 8.18
CA ALA A 73 17.33 1.24 8.94
C ALA A 73 16.10 0.36 8.68
N ASN A 74 15.32 0.13 9.73
CA ASN A 74 14.11 -0.69 9.63
C ASN A 74 13.07 -0.06 8.69
N THR A 75 12.39 -0.91 7.92
CA THR A 75 11.13 -0.54 7.27
C THR A 75 10.02 -0.59 8.31
N TYR A 76 9.17 0.45 8.33
CA TYR A 76 8.02 0.53 9.22
C TYR A 76 6.75 0.54 8.39
N TYR A 77 5.72 -0.14 8.88
CA TYR A 77 4.40 -0.12 8.29
C TYR A 77 3.33 -0.19 9.37
N ASP A 78 2.15 0.30 9.03
CA ASP A 78 0.96 0.20 9.86
C ASP A 78 -0.31 0.12 9.02
N LEU A 79 -1.40 -0.25 9.69
CA LEU A 79 -2.74 -0.18 9.14
C LEU A 79 -3.49 0.92 9.90
N SER A 80 -3.89 1.95 9.17
CA SER A 80 -4.52 3.13 9.75
C SER A 80 -6.00 3.23 9.37
N VAL A 81 -6.81 3.49 10.39
CA VAL A 81 -8.24 3.81 10.26
C VAL A 81 -8.54 5.21 10.78
N ILE A 82 -7.51 6.06 10.91
CA ILE A 82 -7.65 7.47 11.33
C ILE A 82 -8.57 8.20 10.35
N ASP A 83 -8.46 7.87 9.06
CA ASP A 83 -9.30 8.40 7.99
C ASP A 83 -10.62 7.63 7.81
N GLY A 84 -10.91 6.63 8.65
CA GLY A 84 -12.11 5.80 8.61
C GLY A 84 -11.85 4.37 8.08
N PHE A 85 -12.90 3.71 7.60
CA PHE A 85 -12.83 2.31 7.15
C PHE A 85 -13.74 2.06 5.95
N ASN A 86 -13.21 1.41 4.92
CA ASN A 86 -13.97 0.96 3.75
C ASN A 86 -13.73 -0.50 3.38
N VAL A 87 -12.47 -0.95 3.44
CA VAL A 87 -12.09 -2.33 3.09
C VAL A 87 -11.19 -2.93 4.18
N PRO A 88 -11.40 -4.20 4.55
CA PRO A 88 -10.49 -4.87 5.46
C PRO A 88 -9.16 -5.17 4.74
N ILE A 89 -8.06 -4.92 5.44
CA ILE A 89 -6.70 -5.23 4.95
C ILE A 89 -6.01 -6.05 6.03
N LYS A 90 -5.27 -7.07 5.61
CA LYS A 90 -4.34 -7.81 6.46
C LYS A 90 -2.94 -7.63 5.89
N VAL A 91 -2.00 -7.23 6.75
CA VAL A 91 -0.59 -7.07 6.39
C VAL A 91 0.23 -8.11 7.15
N TYR A 92 1.17 -8.73 6.46
CA TYR A 92 2.17 -9.60 7.05
C TYR A 92 3.49 -9.31 6.33
N ALA A 93 4.57 -9.17 7.10
CA ALA A 93 5.90 -9.31 6.53
C ALA A 93 6.13 -10.82 6.30
N PRO A 94 6.73 -11.24 5.17
CA PRO A 94 7.21 -12.60 5.06
C PRO A 94 8.14 -12.86 6.24
N ASP A 95 7.96 -14.01 6.91
CA ASP A 95 8.79 -14.41 8.04
C ASP A 95 10.27 -14.25 7.65
N GLY A 96 11.08 -13.65 8.54
CA GLY A 96 12.53 -13.64 8.39
C GLY A 96 13.13 -15.03 8.42
#